data_AF-I4F0L5-F1
#
_entry.id   AF-I4F0L5-F1
#
_cell.length_a   1.000
_cell.length_b   1.000
_cell.length_c   1.000
_cell.angle_alpha   90.00
_cell.angle_beta   90.00
_cell.angle_gamma   90.00
#
_symmetry.space_group_name_H-M   'P 1'
#
loop_
_entity.id
_entity.type
_entity.pdbx_description
1 polymer ?
#
loop_
_entity_poly.entity_id
_entity_poly.type
_entity_poly.pdbx_seq_one_letter_code
_entity_poly.pdbx_strand_id
1 'polypeptide(L)' 'MTTNPQEPERILPDEPFPIEVLHDQVWVPGLLLAWQRWPTGWRAYCSWSSHFGQGQLGWINGDRLRPRDQ' A
#
# COMPACT_ATOMS: atom_id res chain seq x y z
N MET A 1 -11.64 32.45 0.14
CA MET A 1 -11.39 31.29 -0.74
C MET A 1 -10.74 30.22 0.11
N THR A 2 -11.52 29.34 0.70
CA THR A 2 -11.01 28.14 1.38
C THR A 2 -10.48 27.22 0.29
N THR A 3 -9.16 27.06 0.21
CA THR A 3 -8.54 25.96 -0.54
C THR A 3 -9.17 24.68 0.00
N ASN A 4 -10.05 24.08 -0.78
CA ASN A 4 -10.50 22.71 -0.54
C ASN A 4 -9.20 21.90 -0.45
N PRO A 5 -8.89 21.22 0.68
CA PRO A 5 -7.70 20.40 0.74
C PRO A 5 -7.85 19.37 -0.38
N GLN A 6 -7.07 19.54 -1.46
CA GLN A 6 -7.18 18.73 -2.66
C GLN A 6 -7.19 17.26 -2.22
N GLU A 7 -8.26 16.55 -2.57
CA GLU A 7 -8.37 15.14 -2.27
C GLU A 7 -7.10 14.45 -2.76
N PRO A 8 -6.46 13.62 -1.92
CA PRO A 8 -5.16 13.08 -2.24
C PRO A 8 -5.24 12.21 -3.49
N GLU A 9 -4.44 12.56 -4.50
CA GLU A 9 -4.42 11.91 -5.82
C GLU A 9 -4.18 10.41 -5.68
N ARG A 10 -5.08 9.62 -6.29
CA ARG A 10 -5.01 8.16 -6.30
C ARG A 10 -4.49 7.70 -7.66
N ILE A 11 -3.39 6.95 -7.64
CA ILE A 11 -2.76 6.34 -8.81
C ILE A 11 -3.05 4.84 -8.77
N LEU A 12 -3.64 4.30 -9.83
CA LEU A 12 -3.90 2.87 -9.96
C LEU A 12 -2.82 2.25 -10.84
N PRO A 13 -2.21 1.12 -10.46
CA PRO A 13 -1.36 0.36 -11.37
C PRO A 13 -2.23 -0.32 -12.46
N ASP A 14 -1.65 -0.58 -13.63
CA ASP A 14 -2.35 -1.25 -14.74
C ASP A 14 -2.78 -2.68 -14.37
N GLU A 15 -1.98 -3.35 -13.55
CA GLU A 15 -2.25 -4.66 -12.96
C GLU A 15 -1.82 -4.70 -11.49
N PRO A 16 -2.38 -5.59 -10.65
CA PRO A 16 -1.92 -5.77 -9.28
C PRO A 16 -0.42 -6.09 -9.23
N PHE A 17 0.38 -5.22 -8.63
CA PHE A 17 1.83 -5.37 -8.63
C PHE A 17 2.30 -6.16 -7.40
N PRO A 18 3.08 -7.25 -7.55
CA PRO A 18 3.57 -8.03 -6.43
C PRO A 18 4.52 -7.23 -5.52
N ILE A 19 4.24 -7.24 -4.24
CA ILE A 19 5.03 -6.56 -3.21
C ILE A 19 5.23 -7.45 -2.00
N GLU A 20 6.10 -7.03 -1.10
CA GLU A 20 6.11 -7.48 0.28
C GLU A 20 5.71 -6.32 1.20
N VAL A 21 4.91 -6.65 2.21
CA VAL A 21 4.43 -5.73 3.24
C VAL A 21 5.15 -6.04 4.55
N LEU A 22 5.67 -5.03 5.23
CA LEU A 22 6.21 -5.20 6.59
C LEU A 22 5.05 -5.25 7.60
N HIS A 23 4.69 -6.44 8.06
CA HIS A 23 3.64 -6.72 9.03
C HIS A 23 4.21 -7.52 10.21
N ASP A 24 3.95 -7.10 11.44
CA ASP A 24 4.50 -7.73 12.66
C ASP A 24 6.02 -7.99 12.62
N GLN A 25 6.78 -7.01 12.12
CA GLN A 25 8.25 -7.09 11.94
C GLN A 25 8.72 -8.15 10.93
N VAL A 26 7.81 -8.70 10.13
CA VAL A 26 8.10 -9.69 9.08
C VAL A 26 7.62 -9.17 7.73
N TRP A 27 8.40 -9.44 6.67
CA TRP A 27 7.97 -9.17 5.31
C TRP A 27 7.06 -10.30 4.84
N VAL A 28 5.82 -9.96 4.49
CA VAL A 28 4.80 -10.91 4.02
C VAL A 28 4.39 -10.57 2.59
N PRO A 29 4.10 -11.58 1.75
CA PRO A 29 3.70 -11.34 0.37
C PRO A 29 2.35 -10.63 0.28
N GLY A 30 2.24 -9.71 -0.67
CA GLY A 30 1.02 -8.97 -0.96
C GLY A 30 0.94 -8.49 -2.41
N LEU A 31 -0.16 -7.80 -2.70
CA LEU A 31 -0.43 -7.14 -3.98
C LEU A 31 -0.73 -5.67 -3.74
N LEU A 32 -0.06 -4.81 -4.50
CA LEU A 32 -0.36 -3.39 -4.60
C LEU A 32 -1.57 -3.19 -5.51
N LEU A 33 -2.57 -2.43 -5.03
CA LEU A 33 -3.82 -2.15 -5.74
C LEU A 33 -4.00 -0.66 -6.06
N ALA A 34 -3.37 0.23 -5.30
CA ALA A 34 -3.36 1.68 -5.56
C ALA A 34 -2.25 2.37 -4.78
N TRP A 35 -1.79 3.53 -5.27
CA TRP A 35 -1.03 4.52 -4.52
C TRP A 35 -1.89 5.75 -4.25
N GLN A 36 -1.60 6.43 -3.14
CA GLN A 36 -2.20 7.71 -2.83
C GLN A 36 -1.17 8.64 -2.19
N ARG A 37 -1.09 9.87 -2.69
CA ARG A 37 -0.19 10.91 -2.16
C ARG A 37 -0.86 11.68 -1.02
N TRP A 38 -0.37 11.52 0.19
CA TRP A 38 -0.76 12.31 1.36
C TRP A 38 0.28 13.41 1.62
N PRO A 39 -0.04 14.49 2.34
CA PRO A 39 0.96 15.52 2.71
C PRO A 39 2.18 14.92 3.42
N THR A 40 1.97 13.89 4.24
CA THR A 40 3.00 13.23 5.05
C THR A 40 3.78 12.12 4.33
N GLY A 41 3.39 11.74 3.11
CA GLY A 41 4.07 10.67 2.37
C GLY A 41 3.17 9.96 1.37
N TRP A 42 3.68 8.86 0.82
CA TRP A 42 2.90 7.95 -0.01
C TRP A 42 2.26 6.86 0.84
N ARG A 43 1.02 6.50 0.52
CA ARG A 43 0.36 5.30 1.04
C ARG A 43 -0.03 4.40 -0.10
N ALA A 44 0.09 3.10 0.10
CA ALA A 44 -0.42 2.11 -0.83
C ALA A 44 -1.65 1.44 -0.26
N TYR A 45 -2.62 1.16 -1.12
CA TYR A 45 -3.69 0.23 -0.84
C TYR A 45 -3.24 -1.15 -1.29
N CYS A 46 -3.23 -2.12 -0.38
CA CYS A 46 -2.66 -3.43 -0.62
C CYS A 46 -3.57 -4.53 -0.09
N SER A 47 -3.49 -5.72 -0.68
CA SER A 47 -3.87 -6.98 -0.03
C SER A 47 -2.62 -7.73 0.40
N TRP A 48 -2.63 -8.37 1.57
CA TRP A 48 -1.48 -9.16 2.07
C TRP A 48 -1.93 -10.27 2.99
N SER A 49 -1.09 -11.28 3.20
CA SER A 49 -1.37 -12.35 4.17
C SER A 49 -0.81 -11.98 5.54
N SER A 50 -1.62 -12.06 6.59
CA SER A 50 -1.09 -12.05 7.96
C SER A 50 -0.30 -13.34 8.23
N HIS A 51 0.53 -13.34 9.28
CA HIS A 51 1.25 -14.54 9.72
C HIS A 51 0.31 -15.74 10.00
N PHE A 52 -0.97 -15.47 10.32
CA PHE A 52 -1.99 -16.47 10.60
C PHE A 52 -2.77 -16.94 9.36
N GLY A 53 -2.32 -16.60 8.15
CA GLY A 53 -2.94 -17.03 6.90
C GLY A 53 -4.27 -16.32 6.58
N GLN A 54 -4.68 -15.32 7.37
CA GLN A 54 -5.83 -14.48 7.04
C GLN A 54 -5.40 -13.38 6.07
N GLY A 55 -6.14 -13.26 4.96
CA GLY A 55 -6.00 -12.16 4.02
C GLY A 55 -6.44 -10.84 4.66
N GLN A 56 -5.59 -9.83 4.52
CA GLN A 56 -5.79 -8.47 4.97
C GLN A 56 -5.89 -7.55 3.77
N LEU A 57 -6.61 -6.45 3.91
CA LEU A 57 -6.80 -5.43 2.88
C LEU A 57 -6.82 -4.05 3.55
N GLY A 58 -6.01 -3.11 3.06
CA GLY A 58 -5.95 -1.80 3.69
C GLY A 58 -4.84 -0.89 3.18
N TRP A 59 -4.77 0.30 3.78
CA TRP A 59 -3.75 1.30 3.47
C TRP A 59 -2.52 1.13 4.35
N ILE A 60 -1.35 1.14 3.72
CA ILE A 60 -0.04 1.02 4.37
C ILE A 60 0.87 2.15 3.90
N ASN A 61 1.72 2.67 4.78
CA ASN A 61 2.71 3.67 4.40
C ASN A 61 3.76 3.06 3.44
N GLY A 62 4.20 3.83 2.45
CA GLY A 62 5.12 3.35 1.41
C GLY A 62 6.47 2.85 1.91
N ASP A 63 6.90 3.29 3.09
CA ASP A 63 8.13 2.84 3.77
C ASP A 63 8.05 1.42 4.33
N ARG A 64 6.83 0.87 4.47
CA ARG A 64 6.56 -0.50 4.90
C ARG A 64 6.33 -1.45 3.73
N LEU A 65 6.73 -1.06 2.54
CA LEU A 65 6.53 -1.81 1.30
C LEU A 65 7.85 -1.93 0.57
N ARG A 66 8.04 -3.06 -0.10
CA ARG A 66 9.12 -3.24 -1.07
C ARG A 66 8.63 -4.07 -2.26
N PRO A 67 9.21 -3.88 -3.45
CA PRO A 67 8.98 -4.80 -4.56
C PRO A 67 9.32 -6.22 -4.11
N ARG A 68 8.49 -7.19 -4.51
CA ARG A 68 8.85 -8.58 -4.38
C ARG A 68 9.71 -8.92 -5.60
N ASP A 69 10.97 -9.29 -5.38
CA ASP A 69 11.81 -9.83 -6.45
C ASP A 69 11.06 -11.03 -7.08
N GLN A 70 10.82 -10.94 -8.40
CA GLN A 70 10.14 -11.96 -9.19
C GLN A 70 11.11 -13.06 -9.61
#